data_AF-A0AB74D8X8-F1
#
_entry.id   AF-A0AB74D8X8-F1
#
_cell.length_a   1.000
_cell.length_b   1.000
_cell.length_c   1.000
_cell.angle_alpha   90.00
_cell.angle_beta   90.00
_cell.angle_gamma   90.00
#
_symmetry.space_group_name_H-M   'P 1'
#
loop_
_entity.id
_entity.type
_entity.pdbx_description
1 polymer ?
#
loop_
_entity_poly.entity_id
_entity_poly.type
_entity_poly.pdbx_seq_one_letter_code
_entity_poly.pdbx_strand_id
1 'polypeptide(L)'
;MISTVTRHIIRLVLILVATAMALVLLFLIIVGIARYERDEGHCPDAPVGELEAKILTFAKEQGIHLNDVEFVGTPRYHADTLGWWGFDLKSREGNYVATIDCDRRVTGFGKIQKLPLESRKPTQ
;
A
#
# COMPACT_ATOMS: atom_id res chain seq x y z
N MET A 1 -38.30 8.12 -44.25
CA MET A 1 -38.13 8.95 -43.03
C MET A 1 -37.84 8.15 -41.76
N ILE A 2 -38.36 6.92 -41.59
CA ILE A 2 -38.13 6.09 -40.39
C ILE A 2 -36.64 5.75 -40.16
N SER A 3 -35.89 5.42 -41.22
CA SER A 3 -34.46 5.09 -41.13
C SER A 3 -33.60 6.21 -40.53
N THR A 4 -33.95 7.47 -40.79
CA THR A 4 -33.22 8.64 -40.26
C THR A 4 -33.44 8.83 -38.76
N VAL A 5 -34.68 8.58 -38.30
CA VAL A 5 -35.06 8.66 -36.89
C VAL A 5 -34.41 7.52 -36.10
N THR A 6 -34.45 6.29 -36.61
CA THR A 6 -33.78 5.15 -35.98
C THR A 6 -32.27 5.37 -35.87
N ARG A 7 -31.63 5.93 -36.90
CA ARG A 7 -30.21 6.28 -36.87
C ARG A 7 -29.89 7.38 -35.85
N HIS A 8 -30.79 8.36 -35.64
CA HIS A 8 -30.62 9.38 -34.61
C HIS A 8 -30.73 8.81 -33.20
N ILE A 9 -31.70 7.94 -32.96
CA ILE A 9 -31.88 7.28 -31.66
C ILE A 9 -30.65 6.44 -31.31
N ILE A 10 -30.16 5.62 -32.24
CA ILE A 10 -28.95 4.81 -32.02
C ILE A 10 -27.75 5.72 -31.71
N ARG A 11 -27.60 6.84 -32.43
CA ARG A 11 -26.50 7.78 -32.19
C ARG A 11 -26.60 8.44 -30.82
N LEU A 12 -27.80 8.81 -30.38
CA LEU A 12 -28.03 9.37 -29.03
C LEU A 12 -27.70 8.35 -27.93
N VAL A 13 -28.12 7.10 -28.09
CA VAL A 13 -27.80 6.03 -27.14
C VAL A 13 -26.29 5.82 -27.06
N LEU A 14 -25.59 5.78 -28.21
CA LEU A 14 -24.13 5.63 -28.23
C LEU A 14 -23.42 6.82 -27.57
N ILE A 15 -23.88 8.04 -27.80
CA ILE A 15 -23.32 9.24 -27.15
C ILE A 15 -23.52 9.14 -25.64
N LEU A 16 -24.72 8.79 -25.16
CA LEU A 16 -25.01 8.65 -23.73
C LEU A 16 -24.11 7.60 -23.08
N VAL A 17 -23.96 6.44 -23.72
CA VAL A 17 -23.09 5.36 -23.22
C VAL A 17 -21.63 5.80 -23.19
N ALA A 18 -21.15 6.48 -24.24
CA ALA A 18 -19.79 7.00 -24.28
C ALA A 18 -19.55 8.05 -23.19
N THR A 19 -20.49 8.97 -22.97
CA THR A 19 -20.39 9.98 -21.91
C THR A 19 -20.41 9.34 -20.52
N ALA A 20 -21.25 8.31 -20.30
CA ALA A 20 -21.27 7.60 -19.02
C ALA A 20 -19.93 6.90 -18.75
N MET A 21 -19.36 6.21 -19.75
CA MET A 21 -18.03 5.60 -19.62
C MET A 21 -16.94 6.63 -19.35
N ALA A 22 -16.96 7.77 -20.07
CA ALA A 22 -16.00 8.84 -19.86
C ALA A 22 -16.07 9.42 -18.43
N LEU A 23 -17.29 9.62 -17.90
CA LEU A 23 -17.48 10.08 -16.53
C LEU A 23 -16.98 9.08 -15.49
N VAL A 24 -17.23 7.78 -15.69
CA VAL A 24 -16.72 6.72 -14.81
C VAL A 24 -15.20 6.68 -14.81
N LEU A 25 -14.57 6.74 -15.99
CA LEU A 25 -13.11 6.78 -16.11
C LEU A 25 -12.53 8.04 -15.44
N LEU A 26 -13.14 9.19 -15.68
CA LEU A 26 -12.71 10.45 -15.08
C LEU A 26 -12.85 10.42 -13.55
N PHE A 27 -13.92 9.82 -13.03
CA PHE A 27 -14.08 9.59 -11.60
C PHE A 27 -13.00 8.66 -11.03
N LEU A 28 -12.70 7.55 -11.70
CA LEU A 28 -11.63 6.64 -11.27
C LEU A 28 -10.25 7.32 -11.28
N ILE A 29 -9.98 8.15 -12.29
CA ILE A 29 -8.75 8.95 -12.36
C ILE A 29 -8.70 9.95 -11.20
N ILE A 30 -9.78 10.69 -10.94
CA ILE A 30 -9.85 11.63 -9.82
C ILE A 30 -9.66 10.91 -8.48
N VAL A 31 -10.31 9.77 -8.27
CA VAL A 31 -10.13 8.97 -7.04
C VAL A 31 -8.70 8.46 -6.93
N GLY A 32 -8.11 8.02 -8.05
CA GLY A 32 -6.71 7.62 -8.10
C GLY A 32 -5.76 8.75 -7.75
N ILE A 33 -5.95 9.93 -8.33
CA ILE A 33 -5.14 11.13 -8.07
C ILE A 33 -5.41 11.66 -6.67
N ALA A 34 -6.64 11.78 -6.18
CA ALA A 34 -6.93 12.28 -4.83
C ALA A 34 -6.42 11.35 -3.73
N ARG A 35 -6.28 10.05 -4.01
CA ARG A 35 -5.55 9.10 -3.14
C ARG A 35 -4.03 9.28 -3.22
N TYR A 36 -3.53 9.86 -4.31
CA TYR A 36 -2.11 9.98 -4.63
C TYR A 36 -1.55 11.40 -4.38
N GLU A 37 -2.39 12.42 -4.36
CA GLU A 37 -2.07 13.84 -4.15
C GLU A 37 -2.19 14.23 -2.68
N ARG A 38 -2.30 13.25 -1.77
CA ARG A 38 -2.18 13.49 -0.33
C ARG A 38 -0.70 13.61 0.02
N ASP A 39 -0.20 14.80 -0.29
CA ASP A 39 1.02 15.44 0.19
C ASP A 39 2.34 14.84 -0.30
N GLU A 40 3.11 15.70 -0.95
CA GLU A 40 4.54 15.51 -1.21
C GLU A 40 5.26 15.11 0.09
N GLY A 41 5.49 13.82 0.27
CA GLY A 41 6.55 13.27 1.12
C GLY A 41 6.41 13.46 2.64
N HIS A 42 5.22 13.70 3.19
CA HIS A 42 5.04 13.74 4.63
C HIS A 42 3.84 12.89 5.07
N CYS A 43 4.11 11.67 5.55
CA CYS A 43 3.10 10.92 6.29
C CYS A 43 2.57 11.81 7.44
N PRO A 44 1.25 11.95 7.61
CA PRO A 44 0.72 12.60 8.82
C PRO A 44 1.26 11.84 10.04
N ASP A 45 1.72 12.59 11.06
CA ASP A 45 2.24 12.04 12.32
C ASP A 45 1.19 11.13 12.97
N ALA A 46 1.19 9.85 12.59
CA ALA A 46 0.40 8.83 13.24
C ALA A 46 1.18 8.39 14.49
N PRO A 47 0.51 8.25 15.65
CA PRO A 47 1.17 7.76 16.85
C PRO A 47 1.80 6.40 16.55
N VAL A 48 3.08 6.22 16.87
CA VAL A 48 3.83 4.98 16.61
C VAL A 48 3.07 3.76 17.13
N GLY A 49 2.51 3.84 18.34
CA GLY A 49 1.72 2.76 18.94
C GLY A 49 0.46 2.37 18.14
N GLU A 50 -0.14 3.29 17.39
CA GLU A 50 -1.27 2.97 16.50
C GLU A 50 -0.79 2.14 15.30
N LEU A 51 0.35 2.49 14.72
CA LEU A 51 0.95 1.76 13.61
C LEU A 51 1.40 0.36 14.05
N GLU A 52 2.01 0.25 15.23
CA GLU A 52 2.41 -1.02 15.85
C GLU A 52 1.20 -1.95 16.06
N ALA A 53 0.11 -1.44 16.64
CA ALA A 53 -1.12 -2.21 16.84
C ALA A 53 -1.71 -2.70 15.50
N LYS A 54 -1.62 -1.89 14.46
CA LYS A 54 -2.09 -2.25 13.12
C LYS A 54 -1.24 -3.34 12.48
N ILE A 55 0.07 -3.30 12.66
CA ILE A 55 1.00 -4.36 12.23
C ILE A 55 0.69 -5.69 12.93
N LEU A 56 0.46 -5.65 14.25
CA LEU A 56 0.10 -6.85 15.02
C LEU A 56 -1.25 -7.43 14.59
N THR A 57 -2.23 -6.55 14.32
CA THR A 57 -3.55 -6.96 13.81
C THR A 57 -3.41 -7.62 12.43
N PHE A 58 -2.64 -7.02 11.54
CA PHE A 58 -2.36 -7.59 10.22
C PHE A 58 -1.67 -8.97 10.33
N ALA A 59 -0.66 -9.11 11.19
CA ALA A 59 0.01 -10.39 11.39
C ALA A 59 -0.97 -11.48 11.85
N LYS A 60 -1.85 -11.15 12.80
CA LYS A 60 -2.91 -12.05 13.28
C LYS A 60 -3.90 -12.43 12.18
N GLU A 61 -4.31 -11.48 11.35
CA GLU A 61 -5.20 -11.72 10.19
C GLU A 61 -4.55 -12.64 9.14
N GLN A 62 -3.23 -12.57 8.96
CA GLN A 62 -2.45 -13.47 8.12
C GLN A 62 -2.17 -14.84 8.76
N GLY A 63 -2.72 -15.13 9.95
CA GLY A 63 -2.48 -16.37 10.69
C GLY A 63 -1.09 -16.47 11.32
N ILE A 64 -0.35 -15.36 11.39
CA ILE A 64 0.97 -15.30 12.01
C ILE A 64 0.77 -14.91 13.48
N HIS A 65 0.84 -15.92 14.35
CA HIS A 65 0.78 -15.72 15.79
C HIS A 65 2.17 -15.41 16.33
N LEU A 66 2.44 -14.12 16.57
CA LEU A 66 3.66 -13.65 17.19
C LEU A 66 3.48 -13.61 18.71
N ASN A 67 4.34 -14.30 19.46
CA ASN A 67 4.33 -14.28 20.93
C ASN A 67 5.53 -13.49 21.45
N ASP A 68 5.31 -12.73 22.53
CA ASP A 68 6.33 -11.88 23.15
C ASP A 68 6.97 -10.90 22.16
N VAL A 69 6.11 -10.13 21.46
CA VAL A 69 6.54 -9.17 20.43
C VAL A 69 7.14 -7.92 21.06
N GLU A 70 8.33 -7.58 20.61
CA GLU A 70 9.02 -6.33 20.93
C GLU A 70 9.35 -5.60 19.62
N PHE A 71 8.91 -4.36 19.51
CA PHE A 71 9.36 -3.47 18.43
C PHE A 71 10.77 -2.95 18.77
N VAL A 72 11.71 -3.14 17.84
CA VAL A 72 13.12 -2.88 18.09
C VAL A 72 13.50 -1.51 17.54
N GLY A 73 13.88 -0.60 18.45
CA GLY A 73 14.33 0.74 18.11
C GLY A 73 13.21 1.65 17.62
N THR A 74 13.58 2.77 16.99
CA THR A 74 12.62 3.71 16.42
C THR A 74 12.25 3.29 14.99
N PRO A 75 10.97 3.41 14.60
CA PRO A 75 10.56 3.14 13.23
C PRO A 75 11.29 4.08 12.26
N ARG A 76 11.63 3.54 11.09
CA ARG A 76 12.40 4.25 10.06
C ARG A 76 11.47 4.81 9.01
N TYR A 77 11.47 6.12 8.83
CA TYR A 77 10.73 6.76 7.73
C TYR A 77 11.54 6.72 6.44
N HIS A 78 10.89 6.31 5.36
CA HIS A 78 11.42 6.29 4.01
C HIS A 78 10.58 7.21 3.13
N ALA A 79 11.14 8.38 2.79
CA ALA A 79 10.47 9.44 2.02
C ALA A 79 10.56 9.23 0.49
N ASP A 80 10.35 8.00 0.01
CA ASP A 80 10.23 7.77 -1.44
C ASP A 80 8.94 8.37 -2.01
N THR A 81 8.61 8.08 -3.27
CA THR A 81 7.44 8.67 -3.97
C THR A 81 6.12 8.52 -3.20
N LEU A 82 5.99 7.53 -2.30
CA LEU A 82 4.76 7.27 -1.55
C LEU A 82 4.90 7.41 -0.04
N GLY A 83 6.12 7.42 0.51
CA GLY A 83 6.35 7.52 1.94
C GLY A 83 5.92 6.25 2.69
N TRP A 84 6.83 5.65 3.45
CA TRP A 84 6.47 4.50 4.29
C TRP A 84 7.36 4.40 5.53
N TRP A 85 6.83 3.72 6.53
CA TRP A 85 7.53 3.43 7.77
C TRP A 85 7.95 1.96 7.82
N GLY A 86 9.21 1.72 8.14
CA GLY A 86 9.77 0.40 8.41
C GLY A 86 9.86 0.15 9.91
N PHE A 87 9.37 -1.02 10.34
CA PHE A 87 9.39 -1.50 11.71
C PHE A 87 10.17 -2.81 11.79
N ASP A 88 11.12 -2.89 12.72
CA ASP A 88 11.75 -4.15 13.09
C ASP A 88 11.03 -4.72 14.30
N LEU A 89 10.68 -5.99 14.25
CA LEU A 89 10.02 -6.70 15.34
C LEU A 89 10.87 -7.90 15.73
N LYS A 90 10.93 -8.17 17.02
CA LYS A 90 11.49 -9.39 17.57
C LYS A 90 10.37 -10.14 18.25
N SER A 91 10.25 -11.42 17.92
CA SER A 91 9.31 -12.36 18.53
C SER A 91 10.09 -13.59 18.96
N ARG A 92 9.48 -14.45 19.77
CA ARG A 92 10.10 -15.73 20.14
C ARG A 92 10.45 -16.58 18.92
N GLU A 93 9.66 -16.48 17.85
CA GLU A 93 9.84 -17.23 16.60
C GLU A 93 10.95 -16.67 15.70
N GLY A 94 11.40 -15.43 15.94
CA GLY A 94 12.50 -14.79 15.22
C GLY A 94 12.31 -13.29 15.01
N ASN A 95 13.16 -12.73 14.14
CA ASN A 95 13.08 -11.31 13.78
C ASN A 95 12.22 -11.13 12.53
N TYR A 96 11.38 -10.10 12.54
CA TYR A 96 10.46 -9.73 11.47
C TYR A 96 10.67 -8.28 11.07
N VAL A 97 10.28 -7.96 9.85
CA VAL A 97 10.16 -6.59 9.34
C VAL A 97 8.73 -6.39 8.88
N ALA A 98 8.17 -5.23 9.22
CA ALA A 98 6.92 -4.76 8.68
C ALA A 98 7.11 -3.39 8.02
N THR A 99 6.40 -3.16 6.93
CA THR A 99 6.34 -1.86 6.27
C THR A 99 4.89 -1.39 6.20
N ILE A 100 4.67 -0.12 6.50
CA ILE A 100 3.34 0.51 6.49
C ILE A 100 3.42 1.82 5.71
N ASP A 101 2.52 2.00 4.73
CA ASP A 101 2.44 3.24 3.95
C ASP A 101 1.79 4.38 4.75
N CYS A 102 1.83 5.61 4.23
CA CYS A 102 1.19 6.77 4.86
C CYS A 102 -0.35 6.63 4.99
N ASP A 103 -0.97 5.78 4.17
CA ASP A 103 -2.40 5.40 4.25
C ASP A 103 -2.67 4.38 5.38
N ARG A 104 -1.65 4.09 6.21
CA ARG A 104 -1.67 3.12 7.30
C ARG A 104 -1.91 1.69 6.81
N ARG A 105 -1.64 1.35 5.56
CA ARG A 105 -1.79 -0.02 5.05
C ARG A 105 -0.47 -0.74 5.22
N VAL A 106 -0.51 -1.94 5.81
CA VAL A 106 0.68 -2.80 5.87
C VAL A 106 0.98 -3.26 4.45
N THR A 107 2.09 -2.79 3.90
CA THR A 107 2.54 -3.08 2.53
C THR A 107 3.50 -4.26 2.46
N GLY A 108 4.07 -4.64 3.60
CA GLY A 108 5.00 -5.75 3.72
C GLY A 108 5.06 -6.27 5.15
N PHE A 109 5.13 -7.59 5.28
CA PHE A 109 5.34 -8.26 6.56
C PHE A 109 6.11 -9.56 6.30
N GLY A 110 7.23 -9.77 6.96
CA GLY A 110 8.04 -10.96 6.72
C GLY A 110 9.10 -11.22 7.76
N LYS A 111 9.53 -12.47 7.86
CA LYS A 111 10.63 -12.89 8.73
C LYS A 111 11.97 -12.55 8.08
N ILE A 112 12.87 -11.92 8.82
CA ILE A 112 14.24 -11.67 8.36
C ILE A 112 14.98 -13.01 8.31
N GLN A 113 15.18 -13.53 7.11
CA GLN A 113 16.16 -14.59 6.90
C GLN A 113 17.53 -13.93 6.78
N LYS A 114 18.42 -14.19 7.74
CA LYS A 114 19.83 -13.87 7.56
C LYS A 114 20.35 -14.74 6.42
N LEU A 115 20.50 -14.16 5.24
CA LEU A 115 21.27 -14.78 4.17
C LEU A 115 22.67 -15.08 4.73
N PRO A 116 23.24 -16.29 4.50
CA PRO A 116 24.64 -16.53 4.80
C PRO A 116 25.45 -15.52 4.00
N LEU A 117 26.07 -14.54 4.68
CA LEU A 117 27.11 -13.74 4.07
C LEU A 117 28.28 -14.69 3.86
N GLU A 118 28.37 -15.27 2.66
CA GLU A 118 29.54 -16.03 2.26
C GLU A 118 30.73 -15.06 2.28
N SER A 119 31.50 -15.12 3.36
CA SER A 119 32.72 -14.37 3.55
C SER A 119 33.67 -14.77 2.42
N ARG A 120 33.67 -14.02 1.34
CA ARG A 120 34.64 -14.13 0.25
C ARG A 120 36.02 -13.78 0.84
N LYS A 121 36.70 -14.81 1.35
CA LYS A 121 38.07 -14.74 1.83
C LYS A 121 38.91 -14.20 0.65
N PRO A 122 39.70 -13.13 0.81
CA PRO A 122 40.54 -12.66 -0.27
C PRO A 122 41.59 -13.74 -0.55
N THR A 123 41.58 -14.26 -1.79
CA THR A 123 42.64 -15.13 -2.28
C THR A 123 43.92 -14.30 -2.34
N GLN A 124 44.89 -14.69 -1.54
CA GLN A 124 46.25 -14.15 -1.55
C GLN A 124 47.08 -14.87 -2.63
#